data_AF-A0A087RZS4-F1
#
_entry.id   AF-A0A087RZS4-F1
#
_cell.length_a   1.000
_cell.length_b   1.000
_cell.length_c   1.000
_cell.angle_alpha   90.00
_cell.angle_beta   90.00
_cell.angle_gamma   90.00
#
_symmetry.space_group_name_H-M   'P 1'
#
loop_
_entity.id
_entity.type
_entity.pdbx_description
1 polymer ?
#
loop_
_entity_poly.entity_id
_entity_poly.type
_entity_poly.pdbx_seq_one_letter_code
_entity_poly.pdbx_strand_id
1 'polypeptide(L)'
;MTFLKTDRTKQTFEDRLAKKAPGIRELYKIAFKNFEKFCSEQYSRSADEVITEFTLVEEQAVYDTIQDWIDWNITQGKGSATIRMWFSCINNYLRYKGVKIESKENIDFPKKKEEEMYPLQIEDIHKILSIASYNKKCLYLCQISSGMRIAELLQLKKKDLEIKERIIVKIPADYTKLKKL
;
A
#
# COMPACT_ATOMS: atom_id res chain seq x y z
N MET A 1 -37.83 -11.59 -0.38
CA MET A 1 -36.43 -11.22 -0.08
C MET A 1 -35.87 -12.21 0.92
N THR A 2 -34.65 -12.70 0.70
CA THR A 2 -34.01 -13.70 1.57
C THR A 2 -33.33 -13.01 2.74
N PHE A 3 -33.66 -13.35 3.99
CA PHE A 3 -33.08 -12.75 5.20
C PHE A 3 -31.56 -12.94 5.35
N LEU A 4 -30.97 -13.84 4.54
CA LEU A 4 -29.54 -14.12 4.47
C LEU A 4 -28.77 -13.24 3.48
N LYS A 5 -29.45 -12.49 2.60
CA LYS A 5 -28.79 -11.61 1.62
C LYS A 5 -28.43 -10.28 2.28
N THR A 6 -27.15 -10.05 2.49
CA THR A 6 -26.63 -8.72 2.83
C THR A 6 -26.41 -7.92 1.56
N ASP A 7 -26.94 -6.70 1.50
CA ASP A 7 -26.68 -5.79 0.38
C ASP A 7 -25.21 -5.37 0.37
N ARG A 8 -24.52 -5.75 -0.70
CA ARG A 8 -23.09 -5.50 -0.88
C ARG A 8 -22.91 -4.16 -1.57
N THR A 9 -22.99 -3.09 -0.80
CA THR A 9 -22.85 -1.70 -1.26
C THR A 9 -21.43 -1.19 -0.98
N LYS A 10 -21.11 -0.02 -1.53
CA LYS A 10 -19.87 0.70 -1.19
C LYS A 10 -19.79 1.01 0.31
N GLN A 11 -20.90 1.45 0.92
CA GLN A 11 -20.97 1.79 2.34
C GLN A 11 -20.66 0.59 3.24
N THR A 12 -21.27 -0.57 2.96
CA THR A 12 -21.04 -1.77 3.78
C THR A 12 -19.61 -2.31 3.63
N PHE A 13 -18.95 -2.03 2.51
CA PHE A 13 -17.52 -2.28 2.37
C PHE A 13 -16.67 -1.30 3.17
N GLU A 14 -17.01 -0.01 3.18
CA GLU A 14 -16.32 1.01 3.99
C GLU A 14 -16.41 0.70 5.50
N ASP A 15 -17.56 0.20 5.97
CA ASP A 15 -17.73 -0.25 7.36
C ASP A 15 -16.80 -1.43 7.69
N ARG A 16 -16.59 -2.34 6.74
CA ARG A 16 -15.61 -3.43 6.87
C ARG A 16 -14.18 -2.89 6.91
N LEU A 17 -13.87 -1.86 6.12
CA LEU A 17 -12.57 -1.20 6.11
C LEU A 17 -12.32 -0.39 7.40
N ALA A 18 -13.35 0.08 8.10
CA ALA A 18 -13.22 0.83 9.35
C ALA A 18 -12.41 0.08 10.42
N LYS A 19 -12.44 -1.26 10.39
CA LYS A 19 -11.66 -2.15 11.28
C LYS A 19 -10.16 -2.21 10.95
N LYS A 20 -9.74 -1.69 9.78
CA LYS A 20 -8.34 -1.71 9.34
C LYS A 20 -7.57 -0.48 9.81
N ALA A 21 -6.24 -0.60 9.83
CA ALA A 21 -5.35 0.50 10.17
C ALA A 21 -5.57 1.74 9.29
N PRO A 22 -5.39 2.97 9.81
CA PRO A 22 -5.62 4.22 9.08
C PRO A 22 -4.93 4.29 7.71
N GLY A 23 -3.65 3.93 7.64
CA GLY A 23 -2.90 3.95 6.37
C GLY A 23 -3.46 2.99 5.32
N ILE A 24 -4.02 1.84 5.74
CA ILE A 24 -4.68 0.92 4.82
C ILE A 24 -6.00 1.52 4.34
N ARG A 25 -6.80 2.14 5.23
CA ARG A 25 -8.05 2.81 4.83
C ARG A 25 -7.80 3.89 3.80
N GLU A 26 -6.77 4.70 4.00
CA GLU A 26 -6.38 5.76 3.08
C GLU A 26 -5.94 5.21 1.72
N LEU A 27 -5.17 4.11 1.73
CA LEU A 27 -4.78 3.42 0.50
C LEU A 27 -6.00 2.96 -0.32
N TYR A 28 -7.02 2.38 0.31
CA TYR A 28 -8.26 1.99 -0.38
C TYR A 28 -8.97 3.21 -0.97
N LYS A 29 -9.08 4.32 -0.23
CA LYS A 29 -9.70 5.56 -0.74
C LYS A 29 -8.98 6.08 -1.99
N ILE A 30 -7.66 6.10 -1.97
CA ILE A 30 -6.85 6.55 -3.12
C ILE A 30 -7.05 5.61 -4.31
N ALA A 31 -7.01 4.29 -4.09
CA ALA A 31 -7.23 3.31 -5.15
C ALA A 31 -8.64 3.44 -5.76
N PHE A 32 -9.67 3.57 -4.94
CA PHE A 32 -11.05 3.76 -5.42
C PHE A 32 -11.22 5.06 -6.18
N LYS A 33 -10.67 6.17 -5.68
CA LYS A 33 -10.72 7.45 -6.39
C LYS A 33 -10.04 7.38 -7.76
N ASN A 34 -8.94 6.63 -7.86
CA ASN A 34 -8.26 6.39 -9.13
C ASN A 34 -9.12 5.56 -10.09
N PHE A 35 -9.73 4.48 -9.62
CA PHE A 35 -10.61 3.63 -10.44
C PHE A 35 -11.89 4.37 -10.87
N GLU A 36 -12.50 5.13 -9.97
CA GLU A 36 -13.65 6.00 -10.27
C GLU A 36 -13.31 7.00 -11.38
N LYS A 37 -12.12 7.61 -11.31
CA LYS A 37 -11.64 8.52 -12.35
C LYS A 37 -11.54 7.80 -13.70
N PHE A 38 -10.94 6.61 -13.74
CA PHE A 38 -10.88 5.81 -14.96
C PHE A 38 -12.27 5.50 -15.53
N CYS A 39 -13.20 5.01 -14.70
CA CYS A 39 -14.56 4.70 -15.15
C CYS A 39 -15.28 5.94 -15.71
N SER A 40 -15.09 7.10 -15.08
CA SER A 40 -15.67 8.36 -15.54
C SER A 40 -15.07 8.82 -16.87
N GLU A 41 -13.78 8.61 -17.11
CA GLU A 41 -13.11 9.03 -18.35
C GLU A 41 -13.38 8.08 -19.51
N GLN A 42 -13.35 6.76 -19.29
CA GLN A 42 -13.51 5.77 -20.36
C GLN A 42 -14.96 5.48 -20.70
N TYR A 43 -15.85 5.47 -19.71
CA TYR A 43 -17.24 5.02 -19.89
C TYR A 43 -18.26 6.11 -19.57
N SER A 44 -17.85 7.26 -19.02
CA SER A 44 -18.79 8.27 -18.46
C SER A 44 -19.74 7.67 -17.42
N ARG A 45 -19.27 6.67 -16.68
CA ARG A 45 -20.02 5.93 -15.65
C ARG A 45 -19.28 5.96 -14.32
N SER A 46 -20.03 5.76 -13.25
CA SER A 46 -19.46 5.53 -11.92
C SER A 46 -18.80 4.16 -11.82
N ALA A 47 -17.87 3.99 -10.89
CA ALA A 47 -17.23 2.69 -10.64
C ALA A 47 -18.24 1.62 -10.19
N ASP A 48 -19.30 2.00 -9.45
CA ASP A 48 -20.31 1.04 -8.99
C ASP A 48 -21.19 0.54 -10.13
N GLU A 49 -21.51 1.38 -11.12
CA GLU A 49 -22.19 0.97 -12.36
C GLU A 49 -21.34 -0.02 -13.17
N VAL A 50 -20.07 0.30 -13.38
CA VAL A 50 -19.14 -0.58 -14.12
C VAL A 50 -18.97 -1.93 -13.42
N ILE A 51 -18.85 -1.93 -12.08
CA ILE A 51 -18.70 -3.17 -11.32
C ILE A 51 -20.00 -3.99 -11.30
N THR A 52 -21.16 -3.34 -11.33
CA THR A 52 -22.44 -4.03 -11.51
C THR A 52 -22.47 -4.71 -12.89
N GLU A 53 -22.02 -4.02 -13.94
CA GLU A 53 -21.93 -4.58 -15.30
C GLU A 53 -21.00 -5.80 -15.37
N PHE A 54 -19.91 -5.82 -14.59
CA PHE A 54 -19.02 -7.00 -14.50
C PHE A 54 -19.72 -8.29 -14.06
N THR A 55 -20.90 -8.22 -13.44
CA THR A 55 -21.68 -9.41 -13.08
C THR A 55 -22.56 -9.94 -14.21
N LEU A 56 -22.71 -9.17 -15.29
CA LEU A 56 -23.58 -9.45 -16.43
C LEU A 56 -22.79 -9.88 -17.68
N VAL A 57 -21.51 -9.53 -17.75
CA VAL A 57 -20.63 -9.80 -18.89
C VAL A 57 -19.80 -11.06 -18.70
N GLU A 58 -19.20 -11.54 -19.79
CA GLU A 58 -18.25 -12.65 -19.77
C GLU A 58 -16.96 -12.28 -19.02
N GLU A 59 -16.30 -13.28 -18.43
CA GLU A 59 -15.09 -13.09 -17.63
C GLU A 59 -13.98 -12.37 -18.40
N GLN A 60 -13.86 -12.64 -19.71
CA GLN A 60 -12.87 -12.00 -20.57
C GLN A 60 -13.04 -10.48 -20.63
N ALA A 61 -14.27 -9.98 -20.75
CA ALA A 61 -14.55 -8.54 -20.77
C ALA A 61 -14.15 -7.85 -19.45
N VAL A 62 -14.25 -8.57 -18.33
CA VAL A 62 -13.77 -8.09 -17.02
C VAL A 62 -12.24 -8.01 -17.01
N TYR A 63 -11.54 -9.02 -17.51
CA TYR A 63 -10.08 -9.00 -17.63
C TYR A 63 -9.61 -7.85 -18.52
N ASP A 64 -10.22 -7.68 -19.69
CA ASP A 64 -9.89 -6.64 -20.65
C ASP A 64 -10.08 -5.23 -20.02
N THR A 65 -11.21 -5.00 -19.35
CA THR A 65 -11.45 -3.72 -18.65
C THR A 65 -10.42 -3.44 -17.56
N ILE A 66 -10.00 -4.47 -16.82
CA ILE A 66 -8.99 -4.34 -15.78
C ILE A 66 -7.60 -4.09 -16.39
N GLN A 67 -7.31 -4.70 -17.54
CA GLN A 67 -6.09 -4.44 -18.30
C GLN A 67 -6.07 -3.01 -18.83
N ASP A 68 -7.18 -2.53 -19.39
CA ASP A 68 -7.35 -1.13 -19.83
C ASP A 68 -7.11 -0.15 -18.69
N TRP A 69 -7.60 -0.45 -17.48
CA TRP A 69 -7.34 0.38 -16.30
C TRP A 69 -5.86 0.39 -15.88
N ILE A 70 -5.16 -0.74 -16.01
CA ILE A 70 -3.72 -0.84 -15.75
C ILE A 70 -2.96 0.00 -16.79
N ASP A 71 -3.28 -0.16 -18.06
CA ASP A 71 -2.63 0.54 -19.17
C ASP A 71 -2.88 2.04 -19.10
N TRP A 72 -4.11 2.46 -18.79
CA TRP A 72 -4.43 3.85 -18.50
C TRP A 72 -3.55 4.40 -17.38
N ASN A 73 -3.36 3.68 -16.27
CA ASN A 73 -2.47 4.15 -15.20
C ASN A 73 -0.99 4.24 -15.62
N ILE A 74 -0.53 3.39 -16.53
CA ILE A 74 0.81 3.49 -17.12
C ILE A 74 0.92 4.79 -17.93
N THR A 75 -0.09 5.11 -18.76
CA THR A 75 -0.11 6.40 -19.52
C THR A 75 -0.14 7.61 -18.59
N GLN A 76 -0.75 7.49 -17.41
CA GLN A 76 -0.74 8.53 -16.36
C GLN A 76 0.58 8.58 -15.55
N GLY A 77 1.61 7.84 -15.97
CA GLY A 77 2.94 7.83 -15.36
C GLY A 77 3.00 7.14 -13.99
N LYS A 78 2.06 6.25 -13.67
CA LYS A 78 2.07 5.54 -12.38
C LYS A 78 3.08 4.40 -12.38
N GLY A 79 3.80 4.26 -11.27
CA GLY A 79 4.78 3.19 -11.10
C GLY A 79 4.12 1.82 -10.90
N SER A 80 4.79 0.76 -11.38
CA SER A 80 4.30 -0.63 -11.29
C SER A 80 3.89 -1.06 -9.87
N ALA A 81 4.70 -0.69 -8.86
CA ALA A 81 4.40 -1.01 -7.46
C ALA A 81 3.08 -0.37 -7.00
N THR A 82 2.84 0.88 -7.39
CA THR A 82 1.60 1.61 -7.07
C THR A 82 0.40 0.96 -7.74
N ILE A 83 0.51 0.62 -9.02
CA ILE A 83 -0.57 -0.02 -9.79
C ILE A 83 -0.95 -1.37 -9.16
N ARG A 84 0.04 -2.23 -8.86
CA ARG A 84 -0.20 -3.53 -8.21
C ARG A 84 -0.86 -3.38 -6.84
N MET A 85 -0.45 -2.39 -6.07
CA MET A 85 -1.03 -2.09 -4.77
C MET A 85 -2.49 -1.64 -4.89
N TRP A 86 -2.80 -0.73 -5.82
CA TRP A 86 -4.18 -0.31 -6.09
C TRP A 86 -5.03 -1.47 -6.62
N PHE A 87 -4.49 -2.28 -7.54
CA PHE A 87 -5.17 -3.48 -8.04
C PHE A 87 -5.56 -4.41 -6.90
N SER A 88 -4.68 -4.61 -5.91
CA SER A 88 -5.02 -5.43 -4.75
C SER A 88 -6.20 -4.86 -3.96
N CYS A 89 -6.33 -3.54 -3.84
CA CYS A 89 -7.47 -2.90 -3.18
C CYS A 89 -8.76 -3.08 -3.99
N ILE A 90 -8.70 -2.83 -5.31
CA ILE A 90 -9.85 -2.98 -6.22
C ILE A 90 -10.30 -4.43 -6.30
N ASN A 91 -9.40 -5.39 -6.45
CA ASN A 91 -9.73 -6.82 -6.50
C ASN A 91 -10.41 -7.31 -5.20
N ASN A 92 -10.01 -6.79 -4.03
CA ASN A 92 -10.70 -7.09 -2.78
C ASN A 92 -12.16 -6.56 -2.76
N TYR A 93 -12.41 -5.43 -3.43
CA TYR A 93 -13.75 -4.88 -3.58
C TYR A 93 -14.59 -5.63 -4.60
N LEU A 94 -14.00 -6.00 -5.75
CA LEU A 94 -14.62 -6.86 -6.75
C LEU A 94 -15.07 -8.19 -6.14
N ARG A 95 -14.19 -8.85 -5.38
CA ARG A 95 -14.52 -10.08 -4.64
C ARG A 95 -15.64 -9.87 -3.63
N TYR A 96 -15.67 -8.71 -2.98
CA TYR A 96 -16.79 -8.36 -2.10
C TYR A 96 -18.09 -8.26 -2.90
N LYS A 97 -18.10 -7.58 -4.05
CA LYS A 97 -19.25 -7.48 -4.96
C LYS A 97 -19.64 -8.79 -5.65
N GLY A 98 -18.79 -9.81 -5.59
CA GLY A 98 -19.06 -11.14 -6.15
C GLY A 98 -18.34 -11.42 -7.46
N VAL A 99 -17.57 -10.45 -7.98
CA VAL A 99 -16.73 -10.59 -9.16
C VAL A 99 -15.41 -11.22 -8.74
N LYS A 100 -15.11 -12.42 -9.24
CA LYS A 100 -13.85 -13.12 -8.94
C LYS A 100 -12.95 -13.07 -10.16
N ILE A 101 -11.77 -12.51 -9.98
CA ILE A 101 -10.66 -12.61 -10.91
C ILE A 101 -9.85 -13.84 -10.47
N GLU A 102 -10.09 -14.99 -11.09
CA GLU A 102 -9.51 -16.28 -10.72
C GLU A 102 -8.07 -16.41 -11.22
N SER A 103 -7.82 -15.98 -12.45
CA SER A 103 -6.51 -16.08 -13.12
C SER A 103 -5.85 -14.71 -13.21
N LYS A 104 -5.03 -14.37 -12.21
CA LYS A 104 -4.16 -13.17 -12.30
C LYS A 104 -3.15 -13.25 -13.46
N GLU A 105 -2.96 -14.43 -14.03
CA GLU A 105 -2.12 -14.67 -15.21
C GLU A 105 -2.69 -14.04 -16.48
N ASN A 106 -4.00 -13.75 -16.50
CA ASN A 106 -4.66 -13.03 -17.59
C ASN A 106 -4.51 -11.51 -17.48
N ILE A 107 -3.71 -11.02 -16.53
CA ILE A 107 -3.48 -9.59 -16.30
C ILE A 107 -1.98 -9.31 -16.32
N ASP A 108 -1.57 -8.50 -17.29
CA ASP A 108 -0.19 -8.09 -17.48
C ASP A 108 0.12 -6.82 -16.69
N PHE A 109 0.89 -6.99 -15.63
CA PHE A 109 1.40 -5.87 -14.86
C PHE A 109 2.73 -5.35 -15.43
N PRO A 110 2.94 -4.03 -15.44
CA PRO A 110 4.20 -3.46 -15.90
C PRO A 110 5.39 -4.01 -15.10
N LYS A 111 6.53 -4.19 -15.77
CA LYS A 111 7.77 -4.58 -15.11
C LYS A 111 8.20 -3.51 -14.12
N LYS A 112 8.66 -3.94 -12.95
CA LYS A 112 9.23 -3.04 -11.95
C LYS A 112 10.59 -2.58 -12.47
N LYS A 113 10.75 -1.28 -12.75
CA LYS A 113 12.07 -0.68 -12.90
C LYS A 113 12.68 -0.63 -11.50
N GLU A 114 13.65 -1.48 -11.23
CA GLU A 114 14.42 -1.40 -9.99
C GLU A 114 15.60 -0.47 -10.25
N GLU A 115 15.64 0.64 -9.53
CA GLU A 115 16.86 1.43 -9.44
C GLU A 115 17.79 0.73 -8.46
N GLU A 116 19.05 0.53 -8.86
CA GLU A 116 20.07 0.00 -7.96
C GLU A 116 20.27 0.99 -6.80
N MET A 117 20.07 0.50 -5.58
CA MET A 117 20.36 1.28 -4.39
C MET A 117 21.88 1.40 -4.27
N TYR A 118 22.42 2.61 -4.41
CA TYR A 118 23.83 2.86 -4.16
C TYR A 118 24.10 2.90 -2.65
N PRO A 119 24.98 2.04 -2.12
CA PRO A 119 25.34 2.10 -0.71
C PRO A 119 26.12 3.40 -0.45
N LEU A 120 25.76 4.08 0.63
CA LEU A 120 26.48 5.26 1.10
C LEU A 120 27.90 4.86 1.52
N GLN A 121 28.89 5.61 1.02
CA GLN A 121 30.27 5.46 1.47
C GLN A 121 30.47 6.14 2.83
N ILE A 122 31.52 5.73 3.55
CA ILE A 122 31.83 6.27 4.89
C ILE A 122 32.08 7.78 4.80
N GLU A 123 32.71 8.24 3.73
CA GLU A 123 32.99 9.66 3.46
C GLU A 123 31.69 10.47 3.34
N ASP A 124 30.67 9.92 2.69
CA ASP A 124 29.38 10.59 2.52
C ASP A 124 28.60 10.64 3.84
N ILE A 125 28.70 9.59 4.66
CA ILE A 125 28.17 9.59 6.03
C ILE A 125 28.83 10.71 6.85
N HIS A 126 30.16 10.85 6.78
CA HIS A 126 30.87 11.92 7.49
C HIS A 126 30.44 13.32 7.02
N LYS A 127 30.25 13.54 5.72
CA LYS A 127 29.74 14.81 5.18
C LYS A 127 28.33 15.13 5.67
N ILE A 128 27.43 14.14 5.72
CA ILE A 128 26.07 14.32 6.24
C ILE A 128 26.13 14.66 7.74
N LEU A 129 26.95 13.93 8.50
CA LEU A 129 27.08 14.12 9.95
C LEU A 129 27.80 15.42 10.31
N SER A 130 28.63 16.01 9.45
CA SER A 130 29.30 17.28 9.77
C SER A 130 28.31 18.45 9.81
N ILE A 131 27.33 18.46 8.90
CA ILE A 131 26.33 19.53 8.74
C ILE A 131 25.08 19.30 9.62
N ALA A 132 24.72 18.05 9.92
CA ALA A 132 23.49 17.74 10.65
C ALA A 132 23.45 18.37 12.06
N SER A 133 22.26 18.68 12.57
CA SER A 133 22.08 19.11 13.97
C SER A 133 22.32 17.94 14.93
N TYR A 134 22.63 18.23 16.20
CA TYR A 134 22.93 17.21 17.22
C TYR A 134 21.87 16.09 17.29
N ASN A 135 20.58 16.45 17.31
CA ASN A 135 19.48 15.49 17.34
C ASN A 135 19.46 14.58 16.10
N LYS A 136 19.74 15.13 14.91
CA LYS A 136 19.82 14.37 13.66
C LYS A 136 21.06 13.48 13.62
N LYS A 137 22.21 13.96 14.11
CA LYS A 137 23.44 13.15 14.21
C LYS A 137 23.18 11.91 15.07
N CYS A 138 22.59 12.09 16.26
CA CYS A 138 22.22 10.98 17.14
C CYS A 138 21.28 10.00 16.44
N LEU A 139 20.23 10.51 15.78
CA LEU A 139 19.28 9.70 15.01
C LEU A 139 19.98 8.86 13.92
N TYR A 140 20.81 9.49 13.09
CA TYR A 140 21.50 8.81 11.98
C TYR A 140 22.53 7.80 12.48
N LEU A 141 23.32 8.15 13.49
CA LEU A 141 24.29 7.24 14.10
C LEU A 141 23.60 6.01 14.67
N CYS A 142 22.49 6.19 15.39
CA CYS A 142 21.70 5.08 15.91
C CYS A 142 21.14 4.21 14.77
N GLN A 143 20.67 4.78 13.66
CA GLN A 143 20.18 3.99 12.51
C GLN A 143 21.31 3.18 11.86
N ILE A 144 22.47 3.79 11.66
CA ILE A 144 23.63 3.13 11.03
C ILE A 144 24.15 2.00 11.93
N SER A 145 24.23 2.23 13.24
CA SER A 145 24.79 1.26 14.18
C SER A 145 23.85 0.09 14.51
N SER A 146 22.54 0.31 14.49
CA SER A 146 21.53 -0.68 14.90
C SER A 146 20.74 -1.30 13.75
N GLY A 147 20.74 -0.67 12.57
CA GLY A 147 19.89 -1.07 11.45
C GLY A 147 18.38 -0.87 11.68
N MET A 148 17.99 -0.14 12.74
CA MET A 148 16.59 0.12 13.06
C MET A 148 15.89 0.97 11.99
N ARG A 149 14.60 0.71 11.75
CA ARG A 149 13.80 1.58 10.88
C ARG A 149 13.57 2.92 11.58
N ILE A 150 13.52 4.00 10.80
CA ILE A 150 13.24 5.36 11.30
C ILE A 150 12.02 5.42 12.24
N ALA A 151 10.94 4.73 11.90
CA ALA A 151 9.71 4.74 12.70
C ALA A 151 9.85 4.02 14.04
N GLU A 152 10.68 2.98 14.13
CA GLU A 152 10.95 2.25 15.38
C GLU A 152 11.77 3.15 16.31
N LEU A 153 12.77 3.84 15.77
CA LEU A 153 13.66 4.71 16.53
C LEU A 153 12.95 5.97 17.05
N LEU A 154 12.05 6.58 16.27
CA LEU A 154 11.25 7.74 16.70
C LEU A 154 10.31 7.42 17.88
N GLN A 155 9.94 6.16 18.08
CA GLN A 155 9.04 5.72 19.15
C GLN A 155 9.78 5.22 20.40
N LEU A 156 11.11 5.15 20.33
CA LEU A 156 11.95 4.62 21.39
C LEU A 156 11.90 5.51 22.64
N LYS A 157 11.75 4.90 23.81
CA LYS A 157 11.75 5.59 25.11
C LYS A 157 12.99 5.22 25.91
N LYS A 158 13.32 6.04 26.91
CA LYS A 158 14.46 5.78 27.80
C LYS A 158 14.41 4.40 28.47
N LYS A 159 13.20 3.91 28.80
CA LYS A 159 12.98 2.58 29.39
C LYS A 159 13.35 1.41 28.47
N ASP A 160 13.43 1.66 27.17
CA ASP A 160 13.72 0.66 26.14
C ASP A 160 15.24 0.51 25.93
N LEU A 161 16.05 1.34 26.60
CA LEU A 161 17.51 1.35 26.54
C LEU A 161 18.09 0.69 27.80
N GLU A 162 18.81 -0.40 27.63
CA GLU A 162 19.67 -0.95 28.68
C GLU A 162 21.09 -0.45 28.49
N ILE A 163 21.53 0.42 29.40
CA ILE A 163 22.88 0.99 29.39
C ILE A 163 23.81 0.01 30.11
N LYS A 164 24.63 -0.70 29.34
CA LYS A 164 25.74 -1.56 29.78
C LYS A 164 27.00 -1.15 29.00
N GLU A 165 28.05 -1.97 28.96
CA GLU A 165 29.21 -1.74 28.07
C GLU A 165 28.82 -1.60 26.60
N ARG A 166 27.79 -2.34 26.16
CA ARG A 166 27.11 -2.15 24.89
C ARG A 166 25.65 -1.80 25.16
N ILE A 167 25.17 -0.71 24.58
CA ILE A 167 23.78 -0.29 24.72
C ILE A 167 22.89 -1.30 23.99
N ILE A 168 21.96 -1.92 24.72
CA ILE A 168 20.98 -2.83 24.14
C ILE A 168 19.67 -2.07 23.97
N VAL A 169 19.14 -2.05 22.75
CA VAL A 169 17.86 -1.42 22.42
C VAL A 169 16.78 -2.49 22.31
N LYS A 170 15.80 -2.46 23.22
CA LYS A 170 14.64 -3.37 23.19
C LYS A 170 13.51 -2.73 22.41
N ILE A 171 13.23 -3.22 21.21
CA ILE A 171 12.14 -2.68 20.38
C ILE A 171 10.84 -3.41 20.76
N PRO A 172 9.82 -2.72 21.30
CA PRO A 172 8.52 -3.31 21.58
C PRO A 172 7.84 -3.82 20.30
N ALA A 173 7.17 -4.96 20.39
CA ALA A 173 6.46 -5.56 19.26
C ALA A 173 5.45 -4.60 18.61
N ASP A 174 4.80 -3.77 19.42
CA ASP A 174 3.82 -2.75 18.99
C ASP A 174 4.39 -1.72 18.01
N TYR A 175 5.70 -1.46 18.06
CA TYR A 175 6.37 -0.46 17.23
C TYR A 175 6.93 -1.06 15.94
N THR A 176 7.02 -2.39 15.87
CA THR A 176 7.48 -3.11 14.67
C THR A 176 6.32 -3.34 13.70
N LYS A 177 6.65 -3.46 12.41
CA LYS A 177 5.65 -3.85 11.39
C LYS A 177 5.08 -5.26 11.60
N LEU A 178 5.78 -6.11 12.35
CA LEU A 178 5.42 -7.52 12.59
C LEU A 178 4.56 -7.66 13.85
N LYS A 179 3.48 -6.88 13.96
CA LYS A 179 2.49 -7.09 15.01
C LYS A 179 1.91 -8.50 14.86
N LYS A 180 2.28 -9.42 15.75
CA LYS A 180 1.49 -10.65 15.94
C LYS A 180 0.24 -10.22 16.71
N LEU A 181 -0.92 -10.43 16.07
CA LEU A 181 -2.22 -10.36 16.74
C LEU A 181 -2.34 -11.53 17.74
#